data_AF-A0A095T841-F1
#
_entry.id   AF-A0A095T841-F1
#
_cell.length_a   1.000
_cell.length_b   1.000
_cell.length_c   1.000
_cell.angle_alpha   90.00
_cell.angle_beta   90.00
_cell.angle_gamma   90.00
#
_symmetry.space_group_name_H-M   'P 1'
#
loop_
_entity.id
_entity.type
_entity.pdbx_description
1 polymer ?
#
loop_
_entity_poly.entity_id
_entity_poly.type
_entity_poly.pdbx_seq_one_letter_code
_entity_poly.pdbx_strand_id
1 'polypeptide(L)'
;MKSLSGIGLVIILFFLPSVAFSYTGRIIFTGYLYQSPCMHSISSNSVIFSCQQGKNKTIRKISLSSGNGYLPMGLGTSKVKWINREHSLGVLEIAYR
;
A
#
# COMPACT_ATOMS: atom_id res chain seq x y z
N MET A 1 -33.48 50.86 -36.67
CA MET A 1 -32.18 50.18 -36.78
C MET A 1 -31.57 50.01 -35.40
N LYS A 2 -31.72 48.85 -34.75
CA LYS A 2 -30.80 48.39 -33.68
C LYS A 2 -30.78 46.86 -33.72
N SER A 3 -29.83 46.33 -34.50
CA SER A 3 -29.49 44.91 -34.52
C SER A 3 -28.62 44.63 -33.30
N LEU A 4 -29.17 43.93 -32.31
CA LEU A 4 -28.41 43.32 -31.21
C LEU A 4 -28.36 41.82 -31.51
N SER A 5 -27.46 41.43 -32.41
CA SER A 5 -27.22 40.03 -32.77
C SER A 5 -25.73 39.77 -32.66
N GLY A 6 -25.33 38.81 -31.83
CA GLY A 6 -24.02 38.17 -32.00
C GLY A 6 -23.16 37.88 -30.77
N ILE A 7 -23.53 38.27 -29.54
CA ILE A 7 -22.62 38.08 -28.37
C ILE A 7 -23.03 36.90 -27.47
N GLY A 8 -24.28 36.45 -27.52
CA GLY A 8 -24.77 35.37 -26.64
C GLY A 8 -24.23 33.96 -26.94
N LEU A 9 -23.72 33.72 -28.16
CA LEU A 9 -23.40 32.36 -28.61
C LEU A 9 -21.94 31.93 -28.33
N VAL A 10 -21.07 32.86 -27.93
CA VAL A 10 -19.64 32.59 -27.68
C VAL A 10 -19.35 32.12 -26.25
N ILE A 11 -20.23 32.41 -25.29
CA ILE A 11 -19.98 32.11 -23.86
C ILE A 11 -20.33 30.65 -23.50
N ILE A 12 -21.11 29.94 -24.31
CA ILE A 12 -21.56 28.57 -24.01
C ILE A 12 -20.48 27.51 -24.31
N LEU A 13 -19.43 27.84 -25.08
CA LEU A 13 -18.37 26.89 -25.44
C LEU A 13 -17.28 26.68 -24.37
N PHE A 14 -17.31 27.43 -23.25
CA PHE A 14 -16.30 27.31 -22.18
C PHE A 14 -16.72 26.41 -21.00
N PHE A 15 -17.94 25.85 -21.00
CA PHE A 15 -18.40 24.89 -19.99
C PHE A 15 -18.43 23.46 -20.52
N LEU A 16 -17.31 22.99 -21.10
CA LEU A 16 -17.11 21.56 -21.33
C LEU A 16 -16.67 20.91 -20.01
N PRO A 17 -17.49 20.07 -19.37
CA PRO A 17 -17.02 19.28 -18.23
C PRO A 17 -15.91 18.36 -18.72
N SER A 18 -14.71 18.52 -18.17
CA SER A 18 -13.60 17.60 -18.40
C SER A 18 -14.02 16.21 -17.94
N VAL A 19 -14.34 15.32 -18.87
CA VAL A 19 -14.61 13.91 -18.59
C VAL A 19 -13.33 13.25 -18.09
N ALA A 20 -13.18 13.16 -16.77
CA ALA A 20 -12.11 12.38 -16.15
C ALA A 20 -12.43 10.90 -16.33
N PHE A 21 -11.85 10.27 -17.36
CA PHE A 21 -11.92 8.83 -17.53
C PHE A 21 -11.08 8.15 -16.44
N SER A 22 -11.74 7.59 -15.43
CA SER A 22 -11.10 6.65 -14.50
C SER A 22 -11.10 5.28 -15.16
N TYR A 23 -9.95 4.86 -15.70
CA TYR A 23 -9.77 3.51 -16.19
C TYR A 23 -9.60 2.57 -15.00
N THR A 24 -10.65 1.83 -14.67
CA THR A 24 -10.59 0.78 -13.66
C THR A 24 -9.98 -0.48 -14.29
N GLY A 25 -8.87 -0.97 -13.74
CA GLY A 25 -8.20 -2.19 -14.20
C GLY A 25 -8.04 -3.21 -13.06
N ARG A 26 -7.84 -4.48 -13.40
CA ARG A 26 -7.56 -5.56 -12.43
C ARG A 26 -6.10 -5.98 -12.53
N ILE A 27 -5.35 -5.82 -11.44
CA ILE A 27 -4.02 -6.42 -11.31
C ILE A 27 -4.19 -7.78 -10.62
N ILE A 28 -3.71 -8.85 -11.26
CA ILE A 28 -3.74 -10.22 -10.72
C ILE A 28 -2.31 -10.62 -10.39
N PHE A 29 -2.03 -10.82 -9.11
CA PHE A 29 -0.75 -11.39 -8.66
C PHE A 29 -0.89 -12.91 -8.54
N THR A 30 0.02 -13.66 -9.15
CA THR A 30 0.12 -15.13 -9.03
C THR A 30 1.49 -15.50 -8.49
N GLY A 31 1.55 -16.29 -7.42
CA GLY A 31 2.79 -16.77 -6.83
C GLY A 31 2.53 -17.84 -5.78
N TYR A 32 3.55 -18.63 -5.46
CA TYR A 32 3.52 -19.64 -4.40
C TYR A 32 4.32 -19.14 -3.20
N LEU A 33 3.70 -19.11 -2.03
CA LEU A 33 4.41 -18.92 -0.78
C LEU A 33 5.05 -20.26 -0.41
N TYR A 34 6.34 -20.43 -0.72
CA TYR A 34 7.14 -21.45 -0.04
C TYR A 34 7.03 -21.20 1.45
N GLN A 35 6.78 -22.25 2.23
CA GLN A 35 6.43 -22.16 3.63
C GLN A 35 7.38 -21.19 4.36
N SER A 36 6.86 -20.03 4.73
CA SER A 36 7.64 -19.00 5.40
C SER A 36 8.20 -19.58 6.70
N PRO A 37 9.47 -19.31 7.06
CA PRO A 37 10.03 -19.77 8.33
C PRO A 37 9.31 -19.18 9.56
N CYS A 38 8.44 -18.19 9.36
CA CYS A 38 7.67 -17.54 10.40
C CYS A 38 6.20 -17.35 10.00
N MET A 39 5.29 -17.68 10.92
CA MET A 39 3.93 -17.16 10.87
C MET A 39 3.93 -15.67 11.26
N HIS A 40 2.99 -14.89 10.70
CA HIS A 40 2.84 -13.48 11.02
C HIS A 40 1.38 -13.13 11.30
N SER A 41 1.15 -12.22 12.25
CA SER A 41 -0.13 -11.56 12.46
C SER A 41 0.05 -10.04 12.45
N ILE A 42 -0.87 -9.34 11.81
CA ILE A 42 -0.79 -7.90 11.56
C ILE A 42 -1.85 -7.21 12.44
N SER A 43 -1.42 -6.17 13.13
CA SER A 43 -2.27 -5.23 13.88
C SER A 43 -2.01 -3.80 13.36
N SER A 44 -2.85 -2.84 13.74
CA SER A 44 -2.81 -1.46 13.22
C SER A 44 -1.43 -0.80 13.29
N ASN A 45 -0.65 -1.10 14.34
CA ASN A 45 0.64 -0.45 14.58
C ASN A 45 1.81 -1.43 14.69
N SER A 46 1.60 -2.73 14.48
CA SER A 46 2.65 -3.72 14.67
C SER A 46 2.39 -5.03 13.96
N VAL A 47 3.47 -5.74 13.67
CA VAL A 47 3.45 -7.12 13.16
C VAL A 47 4.10 -8.02 14.19
N ILE A 48 3.43 -9.14 14.50
CA ILE A 48 3.96 -10.18 15.37
C ILE A 48 4.46 -11.31 14.48
N PHE A 49 5.75 -11.60 14.58
CA PHE A 49 6.38 -12.74 13.93
C PHE A 49 6.52 -13.88 14.93
N SER A 50 6.06 -15.07 14.55
CA SER A 50 6.20 -16.31 15.30
C SER A 50 6.97 -17.31 14.44
N CYS A 51 8.24 -17.49 14.74
CA CYS A 51 9.13 -18.38 13.99
C CYS A 51 9.35 -19.68 14.78
N GLN A 52 9.36 -20.81 14.07
CA GLN A 52 9.61 -22.11 14.67
C GLN A 52 10.94 -22.66 14.17
N GLN A 53 11.82 -23.03 15.09
CA GLN A 53 13.11 -23.66 14.79
C GLN A 53 13.19 -24.98 15.55
N GLY A 54 12.81 -26.08 14.88
CA GLY A 54 12.65 -27.38 15.53
C GLY A 54 11.54 -27.34 16.60
N LYS A 55 11.92 -27.56 17.87
CA LYS A 55 11.01 -27.52 19.03
C LYS A 55 10.86 -26.12 19.65
N ASN A 56 11.71 -25.16 19.28
CA ASN A 56 11.72 -23.84 19.88
C ASN A 56 10.84 -22.87 19.07
N LYS A 57 9.99 -22.11 19.78
CA LYS A 57 9.15 -21.06 19.21
C LYS A 57 9.65 -19.71 19.70
N THR A 58 9.95 -18.80 18.78
CA THR A 58 10.35 -17.42 19.12
C THR A 58 9.36 -16.44 18.55
N ILE A 59 8.91 -15.50 19.40
CA ILE A 59 7.95 -14.48 19.05
C ILE A 59 8.63 -13.12 19.14
N ARG A 60 8.45 -12.27 18.11
CA ARG A 60 8.90 -10.88 18.14
C ARG A 60 7.85 -9.96 17.56
N LYS A 61 7.59 -8.87 18.28
CA LYS A 61 6.73 -7.77 17.82
C LYS A 61 7.62 -6.71 17.18
N ILE A 62 7.27 -6.32 15.96
CA ILE A 62 7.92 -5.22 15.23
C ILE A 62 6.89 -4.10 15.09
N SER A 63 7.26 -2.89 15.50
CA SER A 63 6.41 -1.72 15.30
C SER A 63 6.41 -1.31 13.83
N LEU A 64 5.24 -1.03 13.26
CA LEU A 64 5.15 -0.49 11.91
C LEU A 64 5.65 0.97 11.83
N SER A 65 5.76 1.65 12.98
CA SER A 65 6.31 3.00 13.05
C SER A 65 7.83 3.06 12.91
N SER A 66 8.56 1.97 13.14
CA SER A 66 10.03 2.02 13.19
C SER A 66 10.70 1.99 11.81
N GLY A 67 9.94 1.87 10.73
CA GLY A 67 10.42 1.84 9.33
C GLY A 67 11.23 0.59 8.99
N ASN A 68 12.14 0.17 9.87
CA ASN A 68 12.96 -1.03 9.77
C ASN A 68 12.83 -1.86 11.06
N GLY A 69 12.97 -3.19 10.93
CA GLY A 69 12.98 -4.12 12.05
C GLY A 69 13.71 -5.42 11.72
N TYR A 70 14.21 -6.12 12.74
CA TYR A 70 14.86 -7.42 12.58
C TYR A 70 13.89 -8.55 12.91
N LEU A 71 13.88 -9.60 12.09
CA LEU A 71 13.10 -10.80 12.39
C LEU A 71 13.68 -11.56 13.61
N PRO A 72 12.90 -12.43 14.26
CA PRO A 72 13.43 -13.35 15.27
C PRO A 72 14.63 -14.16 14.75
N MET A 73 15.53 -14.54 15.67
CA MET A 73 16.61 -15.50 15.41
C MET A 73 17.58 -15.09 14.29
N GLY A 74 17.61 -13.81 13.90
CA GLY A 74 18.47 -13.33 12.83
C GLY A 74 18.07 -13.80 11.43
N LEU A 75 16.84 -14.28 11.24
CA LEU A 75 16.34 -14.84 9.97
C LEU A 75 16.28 -13.83 8.83
N GLY A 76 16.39 -12.53 9.13
CA GLY A 76 16.29 -11.49 8.12
C GLY A 76 15.87 -10.15 8.68
N THR A 77 15.43 -9.30 7.76
CA THR A 77 14.99 -7.93 8.04
C THR A 77 13.59 -7.69 7.52
N SER A 78 12.91 -6.75 8.15
CA SER A 78 11.61 -6.23 7.74
C SER A 78 11.73 -4.72 7.53
N LYS A 79 11.07 -4.21 6.51
CA LYS A 79 11.00 -2.77 6.21
C LYS A 79 9.58 -2.38 5.83
N VAL A 80 9.08 -1.31 6.42
CA VAL A 80 7.77 -0.75 6.13
C VAL A 80 7.97 0.51 5.30
N LYS A 81 7.32 0.55 4.13
CA LYS A 81 7.21 1.73 3.30
C LYS A 81 5.75 2.17 3.23
N TRP A 82 5.44 3.27 3.90
CA TRP A 82 4.12 3.89 3.78
C TRP A 82 3.95 4.53 2.40
N ILE A 83 2.79 4.30 1.79
CA ILE A 83 2.43 4.81 0.47
C ILE A 83 1.74 6.18 0.60
N ASN A 84 1.04 6.41 1.71
CA ASN A 84 0.32 7.66 1.99
C ASN A 84 0.83 8.36 3.26
N ARG A 85 0.57 9.67 3.34
CA ARG A 85 1.03 10.52 4.46
C ARG A 85 0.35 10.19 5.78
N GLU A 86 -0.88 9.67 5.72
CA GLU A 86 -1.67 9.30 6.89
C GLU A 86 -1.25 7.93 7.48
N HIS A 87 -0.26 7.25 6.86
CA HIS A 87 0.24 5.93 7.28
C HIS A 87 -0.88 4.88 7.44
N SER A 88 -1.88 4.92 6.55
CA SER A 88 -2.99 3.95 6.53
C SER A 88 -2.82 2.88 5.45
N LEU A 89 -1.91 3.09 4.49
CA LEU A 89 -1.57 2.15 3.43
C LEU A 89 -0.05 2.05 3.29
N GLY A 90 0.49 0.83 3.33
CA GLY A 90 1.92 0.60 3.22
C GLY A 90 2.28 -0.78 2.70
N VAL A 91 3.53 -0.94 2.30
CA VAL A 91 4.15 -2.20 1.89
C VAL A 91 5.10 -2.64 3.00
N LEU A 92 4.89 -3.85 3.50
CA LEU A 92 5.84 -4.54 4.38
C LEU A 92 6.71 -5.47 3.54
N GLU A 93 7.98 -5.12 3.41
CA GLU A 93 9.00 -5.93 2.75
C GLU A 93 9.71 -6.80 3.79
N ILE A 94 9.82 -8.09 3.52
CA ILE A 94 10.51 -9.05 4.36
C ILE A 94 11.60 -9.71 3.52
N ALA A 95 12.85 -9.54 3.93
CA ALA A 95 14.01 -10.14 3.29
C ALA A 95 14.61 -11.20 4.21
N TYR A 96 14.49 -12.46 3.81
CA TYR A 96 15.12 -13.60 4.49
C TYR A 96 16.59 -13.73 4.07
N ARG A 97 17.43 -14.26 4.98
CA ARG A 97 18.82 -14.63 4.69
C ARG A 97 18.95 -16.11 4.36
#